data_AF-A0A5D3FN03-F1
#
_entry.id   AF-A0A5D3FN03-F1
#
_cell.length_a   1.000
_cell.length_b   1.000
_cell.length_c   1.000
_cell.angle_alpha   90.00
_cell.angle_beta   90.00
_cell.angle_gamma   90.00
#
_symmetry.space_group_name_H-M   'P 1'
#
loop_
_entity.id
_entity.type
_entity.pdbx_description
1 polymer ?
#
loop_
_entity_poly.entity_id
_entity_poly.type
_entity_poly.pdbx_seq_one_letter_code
_entity_poly.pdbx_strand_id
1 'polypeptide(L)'
;MKKFVLIQNGKEEPVGKYATKVEAADVMEQIIDDNNDDLDSDDENYLTAFDFRLEEVEVEEINEIVLSFDDARAYLNGKPNNDFTVSKKVLSGNCVHLADVARLVQDVNPNHIKALVALNELFTIAEAWNKADNFVPDFSDANQYKYYPWFVYDKGSAGFVFAYTAATATAAYASVGSRLCFKTRNRAIQFGKQFVGLYNQVFLLNK
;
A
#
# COMPACT_ATOMS: atom_id res chain seq x y z
N MET A 1 -2.20 -14.82 3.02
CA MET A 1 -2.75 -15.49 1.80
C MET A 1 -1.75 -16.49 1.20
N LYS A 2 -2.20 -17.62 0.67
CA LYS A 2 -1.33 -18.59 -0.02
C LYS A 2 -0.92 -18.06 -1.40
N LYS A 3 0.38 -18.07 -1.70
CA LYS A 3 0.93 -17.78 -3.04
C LYS A 3 1.75 -18.97 -3.52
N PHE A 4 1.90 -19.08 -4.84
CA PHE A 4 2.67 -20.13 -5.48
C PHE A 4 3.97 -19.53 -6.02
N VAL A 5 5.09 -20.05 -5.55
CA VAL A 5 6.43 -19.64 -5.99
C VAL A 5 6.88 -20.63 -7.05
N LEU A 6 7.06 -20.14 -8.27
CA LEU A 6 7.63 -20.94 -9.37
C LEU A 6 9.14 -20.84 -9.31
N ILE A 7 9.81 -21.99 -9.33
CA ILE A 7 11.27 -22.05 -9.28
C ILE A 7 11.75 -22.99 -10.38
N GLN A 8 12.70 -22.51 -11.19
CA GLN A 8 13.41 -23.37 -12.13
C GLN A 8 14.52 -24.11 -11.39
N ASN A 9 14.59 -25.42 -11.59
CA ASN A 9 15.60 -26.27 -10.99
C ASN A 9 17.00 -25.82 -11.45
N GLY A 10 17.94 -25.72 -10.52
CA GLY A 10 19.28 -25.21 -10.78
C GLY A 10 19.44 -23.69 -10.72
N LYS A 11 18.35 -22.89 -10.61
CA LYS A 11 18.43 -21.45 -10.33
C LYS A 11 18.23 -21.15 -8.84
N GLU A 12 19.04 -20.24 -8.30
CA GLU A 12 18.91 -19.78 -6.91
C GLU A 12 17.72 -18.83 -6.72
N GLU A 13 17.40 -18.01 -7.72
CA GLU A 13 16.28 -17.07 -7.65
C GLU A 13 14.98 -17.70 -8.19
N PRO A 14 13.84 -17.49 -7.50
CA PRO A 14 12.55 -17.93 -8.00
C PRO A 14 12.17 -17.13 -9.25
N VAL A 15 11.52 -17.80 -10.20
CA VAL A 15 11.01 -17.20 -11.44
C VAL A 15 9.96 -16.13 -11.12
N GLY A 16 9.10 -16.40 -10.15
CA GLY A 16 8.08 -15.44 -9.72
C GLY A 16 7.19 -15.97 -8.60
N LYS A 17 6.31 -15.08 -8.11
CA LYS A 17 5.29 -15.40 -7.10
C LYS A 17 3.91 -15.08 -7.66
N TYR A 18 3.02 -16.05 -7.63
CA TYR A 18 1.72 -16.00 -8.32
C TYR A 18 0.58 -16.23 -7.33
N ALA A 19 -0.58 -15.65 -7.63
CA ALA A 19 -1.76 -15.82 -6.78
C ALA A 19 -2.41 -17.18 -7.00
N THR A 20 -2.29 -17.75 -8.20
CA THR A 20 -2.87 -19.06 -8.56
C THR A 20 -1.85 -19.98 -9.22
N LYS A 21 -2.12 -21.29 -9.18
CA LYS A 21 -1.32 -22.28 -9.92
C LYS A 21 -1.40 -22.09 -11.44
N VAL A 22 -2.52 -21.55 -11.93
CA VAL A 22 -2.75 -21.30 -13.35
C VAL A 22 -1.82 -20.18 -13.83
N GLU A 23 -1.80 -19.04 -13.13
CA GLU A 23 -0.86 -17.94 -13.45
C GLU A 23 0.60 -18.41 -13.45
N ALA A 24 0.98 -19.28 -12.51
CA ALA A 24 2.32 -19.84 -12.48
C ALA A 24 2.59 -20.79 -13.66
N ALA A 25 1.60 -21.60 -14.06
CA ALA A 25 1.71 -22.51 -15.18
C ALA A 25 1.80 -21.76 -16.52
N ASP A 26 1.02 -20.69 -16.70
CA ASP A 26 1.04 -19.86 -17.91
C ASP A 26 2.43 -19.24 -18.12
N VAL A 27 3.05 -18.72 -17.04
CA VAL A 27 4.41 -18.17 -17.13
C VAL A 27 5.46 -19.26 -17.35
N MET A 28 5.27 -20.44 -16.75
CA MET A 28 6.17 -21.58 -16.98
C MET A 28 6.13 -22.03 -18.44
N GLU A 29 4.95 -22.14 -19.04
CA GLU A 29 4.75 -22.51 -20.45
C GLU A 29 5.42 -21.50 -21.36
N GLN A 30 5.22 -20.19 -21.10
CA GLN A 30 5.89 -19.14 -21.86
C GLN A 30 7.42 -19.25 -21.80
N ILE A 31 8.00 -19.54 -20.63
CA ILE A 31 9.46 -19.71 -20.49
C ILE A 31 9.95 -20.93 -21.27
N ILE A 32 9.20 -22.03 -21.26
CA ILE A 32 9.54 -23.25 -22.00
C ILE A 32 9.51 -22.97 -23.49
N ASP A 33 8.43 -22.37 -23.98
CA ASP A 33 8.27 -22.03 -25.40
C ASP A 33 9.38 -21.08 -25.87
N ASP A 34 9.61 -19.99 -25.13
CA ASP A 34 10.64 -19.00 -25.47
C ASP A 34 12.06 -19.59 -25.45
N ASN A 35 12.34 -20.56 -24.57
CA ASN A 35 13.65 -21.22 -24.50
C ASN A 35 13.85 -22.26 -25.59
N ASN A 36 12.79 -22.99 -25.93
CA ASN A 36 12.85 -24.14 -26.82
C ASN A 36 12.60 -23.78 -28.29
N ASP A 37 12.27 -22.52 -28.62
CA ASP A 37 11.92 -22.06 -29.97
C ASP A 37 12.94 -22.47 -31.05
N ASP A 38 14.23 -22.52 -30.67
CA ASP A 38 15.36 -22.89 -31.54
C ASP A 38 16.07 -24.20 -31.12
N LEU A 39 15.49 -25.00 -30.23
CA LEU A 39 16.11 -26.22 -29.69
C LEU A 39 15.35 -27.48 -30.11
N ASP A 40 16.10 -28.52 -30.44
CA ASP A 40 15.55 -29.86 -30.65
C ASP A 40 15.32 -30.56 -29.30
N SER A 41 14.39 -31.51 -29.27
CA SER A 41 13.98 -32.19 -28.02
C SER A 41 15.07 -33.00 -27.32
N ASP A 42 16.19 -33.27 -28.00
CA ASP A 42 17.37 -33.97 -27.48
C ASP A 42 18.51 -33.03 -27.09
N ASP A 43 18.36 -31.71 -27.28
CA ASP A 43 19.34 -30.72 -26.83
C ASP A 43 19.41 -30.68 -25.30
N GLU A 44 20.63 -30.58 -24.76
CA GLU A 44 20.88 -30.57 -23.30
C GLU A 44 20.21 -29.40 -22.57
N ASN A 45 19.89 -28.31 -23.29
CA ASN A 45 19.24 -27.12 -22.74
C ASN A 45 17.72 -27.09 -22.99
N TYR A 46 17.16 -28.15 -23.59
CA TYR A 46 15.73 -28.25 -23.84
C TYR A 46 14.97 -28.34 -22.50
N LEU A 47 14.09 -27.38 -22.24
CA LEU A 47 13.36 -27.31 -20.98
C LEU A 47 12.03 -28.07 -21.05
N THR A 48 11.66 -28.65 -19.93
CA THR A 48 10.36 -29.31 -19.73
C THR A 48 9.70 -28.81 -18.45
N ALA A 49 8.42 -29.13 -18.28
CA ALA A 49 7.73 -28.83 -17.02
C ALA A 49 8.38 -29.49 -15.78
N PHE A 50 9.19 -30.53 -15.96
CA PHE A 50 9.92 -31.19 -14.86
C PHE A 50 11.14 -30.40 -14.37
N ASP A 51 11.61 -29.44 -15.17
CA ASP A 51 12.68 -28.51 -14.80
C ASP A 51 12.17 -27.38 -13.90
N PHE A 52 10.89 -27.40 -13.54
CA PHE A 52 10.27 -26.44 -12.66
C PHE A 52 9.63 -27.14 -11.46
N ARG A 53 9.58 -26.41 -10.35
CA ARG A 53 8.81 -26.79 -9.17
C ARG A 53 7.97 -25.62 -8.69
N LEU A 54 6.83 -25.96 -8.11
CA LEU A 54 5.90 -25.00 -7.53
C LEU A 54 5.83 -25.20 -6.03
N GLU A 55 6.22 -24.19 -5.27
CA GLU A 55 6.18 -24.20 -3.82
C GLU A 55 5.02 -23.33 -3.33
N GLU A 56 4.20 -23.86 -2.42
CA GLU A 56 3.12 -23.10 -1.79
C GLU A 56 3.65 -22.41 -0.55
N VAL A 57 3.61 -21.07 -0.54
CA VAL A 57 4.13 -20.25 0.55
C VAL A 57 3.01 -19.39 1.10
N GLU A 58 2.87 -19.38 2.43
CA GLU A 58 2.02 -18.41 3.11
C GLU A 58 2.72 -17.06 3.11
N VAL A 59 2.11 -16.09 2.40
CA VAL A 59 2.57 -14.71 2.38
C VAL A 59 1.54 -13.88 3.12
N GLU A 60 1.96 -13.28 4.22
CA GLU A 60 1.15 -12.27 4.91
C GLU A 60 1.05 -11.04 4.01
N GLU A 61 -0.17 -10.65 3.66
CA GLU A 61 -0.41 -9.44 2.87
C GLU A 61 -0.28 -8.21 3.77
N ILE A 62 0.14 -7.06 3.23
CA ILE A 62 0.36 -5.86 4.05
C ILE A 62 -0.92 -5.38 4.77
N ASN A 63 -2.10 -5.70 4.24
CA ASN A 63 -3.38 -5.42 4.91
C ASN A 63 -3.71 -6.34 6.09
N GLU A 64 -2.94 -7.41 6.29
CA GLU A 64 -2.98 -8.31 7.44
C GLU A 64 -1.91 -7.95 8.47
N ILE A 65 -0.79 -7.37 8.02
CA ILE A 65 0.36 -6.99 8.87
C ILE A 65 0.19 -5.57 9.44
N VAL A 66 -0.13 -4.59 8.59
CA VAL A 66 -0.25 -3.19 8.97
C VAL A 66 -1.72 -2.86 9.16
N LEU A 67 -2.20 -3.11 10.37
CA LEU A 67 -3.60 -2.92 10.78
C LEU A 67 -3.84 -1.60 11.51
N SER A 68 -2.76 -0.98 12.00
CA SER A 68 -2.81 0.24 12.81
C SER A 68 -1.66 1.20 12.48
N PHE A 69 -1.74 2.39 13.07
CA PHE A 69 -0.67 3.37 12.99
C PHE A 69 0.66 2.89 13.60
N ASP A 70 0.60 2.17 14.73
CA ASP A 70 1.82 1.67 15.37
C ASP A 70 2.48 0.56 14.54
N ASP A 71 1.69 -0.31 13.90
CA ASP A 71 2.20 -1.33 12.97
C ASP A 71 2.86 -0.66 11.75
N ALA A 72 2.21 0.38 11.20
CA ALA A 72 2.76 1.14 10.07
C ALA A 72 4.08 1.82 10.45
N ARG A 73 4.13 2.44 11.63
CA ARG A 73 5.35 3.09 12.14
C ARG A 73 6.47 2.07 12.32
N ALA A 74 6.17 0.90 12.88
CA ALA A 74 7.14 -0.18 13.05
C ALA A 74 7.65 -0.70 11.69
N TYR A 75 6.75 -0.92 10.73
CA TYR A 75 7.09 -1.36 9.37
C TYR A 75 8.00 -0.37 8.63
N LEU A 76 7.80 0.93 8.85
CA LEU A 76 8.59 2.00 8.24
C LEU A 76 9.92 2.28 8.98
N ASN A 77 10.28 1.51 10.00
CA ASN A 77 11.41 1.77 10.91
C ASN A 77 11.32 3.13 11.62
N GLY A 78 10.11 3.66 11.80
CA GLY A 78 9.87 4.88 12.54
C GLY A 78 10.06 4.65 14.05
N LYS A 79 10.91 5.45 14.70
CA LYS A 79 10.97 5.48 16.17
C LYS A 79 9.80 6.31 16.70
N PRO A 80 9.15 5.92 17.81
CA PRO A 80 8.24 6.81 18.50
C PRO A 80 8.99 8.10 18.86
N ASN A 81 8.31 9.23 18.69
CA ASN A 81 8.92 10.55 18.87
C ASN A 81 9.05 10.85 20.38
N ASN A 82 9.91 10.08 21.05
CA ASN A 82 10.12 10.10 22.50
C ASN A 82 11.00 11.28 22.97
N ASP A 83 11.54 12.06 22.03
CA ASP A 83 12.38 13.23 22.31
C ASP A 83 11.58 14.44 22.82
N PHE A 84 10.25 14.35 22.85
CA PHE A 84 9.37 15.40 23.35
C PHE A 84 8.63 14.94 24.61
N THR A 85 8.96 15.53 25.75
CA THR A 85 8.11 15.49 26.95
C THR A 85 7.07 16.61 26.82
N VAL A 86 5.77 16.29 26.82
CA VAL A 86 4.71 17.31 26.85
C VAL A 86 4.72 17.98 28.23
N SER A 87 5.56 18.99 28.35
CA SER A 87 5.68 19.90 29.47
C SER A 87 5.74 21.32 28.92
N LYS A 88 5.38 22.32 29.71
CA LYS A 88 4.97 23.66 29.25
C LYS A 88 5.98 24.41 28.35
N LYS A 89 7.24 23.94 28.22
CA LYS A 89 8.20 24.33 27.17
C LYS A 89 9.49 23.49 27.31
N VAL A 90 9.89 22.66 26.34
CA VAL A 90 11.31 22.26 26.14
C VAL A 90 11.57 21.94 24.66
N LEU A 91 12.67 22.49 24.14
CA LEU A 91 13.26 22.29 22.81
C LEU A 91 14.28 21.15 22.86
N SER A 92 14.20 20.16 21.95
CA SER A 92 15.27 19.17 21.76
C SER A 92 15.14 18.42 20.43
N GLY A 93 16.26 18.30 19.69
CA GLY A 93 16.61 17.04 19.00
C GLY A 93 16.20 16.78 17.54
N ASN A 94 16.01 17.80 16.71
CA ASN A 94 15.87 17.80 15.23
C ASN A 94 15.67 16.46 14.46
N CYS A 95 14.41 16.13 14.20
CA CYS A 95 13.96 15.38 13.00
C CYS A 95 13.01 16.21 12.10
N VAL A 96 12.58 17.40 12.56
CA VAL A 96 11.54 18.23 11.95
C VAL A 96 11.98 19.70 12.00
N HIS A 97 11.72 20.47 10.93
CA HIS A 97 12.08 21.88 10.88
C HIS A 97 11.28 22.65 11.96
N LEU A 98 11.99 23.22 12.95
CA LEU A 98 11.39 23.86 14.14
C LEU A 98 10.37 24.97 13.81
N ALA A 99 10.54 25.65 12.68
CA ALA A 99 9.59 26.67 12.22
C ALA A 99 8.22 26.08 11.84
N ASP A 100 8.18 24.88 11.25
CA ASP A 100 6.93 24.23 10.87
C ASP A 100 6.16 23.74 12.11
N VAL A 101 6.88 23.27 13.12
CA VAL A 101 6.29 22.88 14.42
C VAL A 101 5.73 24.11 15.14
N ALA A 102 6.49 25.22 15.17
CA ALA A 102 6.02 26.46 15.78
C ALA A 102 4.75 26.97 15.09
N ARG A 103 4.72 26.95 13.76
CA ARG A 103 3.53 27.31 12.97
C ARG A 103 2.36 26.38 13.24
N LEU A 104 2.59 25.06 13.27
CA LEU A 104 1.55 24.08 13.60
C LEU A 104 0.93 24.36 14.98
N VAL A 105 1.76 24.60 16.00
CA VAL A 105 1.27 24.88 17.36
C VAL A 105 0.49 26.20 17.44
N GLN A 106 0.89 27.22 16.67
CA GLN A 106 0.20 28.52 16.64
C GLN A 106 -1.12 28.48 15.88
N ASP A 107 -1.15 27.76 14.75
CA ASP A 107 -2.24 27.86 13.76
C ASP A 107 -3.27 26.72 13.89
N VAL A 108 -2.96 25.66 14.64
CA VAL A 108 -3.90 24.54 14.83
C VAL A 108 -5.09 24.98 15.65
N ASN A 109 -6.27 24.89 15.04
CA ASN A 109 -7.53 24.94 15.76
C ASN A 109 -7.64 23.67 16.63
N PRO A 110 -7.78 23.79 17.98
CA PRO A 110 -7.92 22.65 18.87
C PRO A 110 -9.06 21.69 18.49
N ASN A 111 -10.14 22.22 17.92
CA ASN A 111 -11.29 21.42 17.47
C ASN A 111 -10.94 20.47 16.30
N HIS A 112 -9.85 20.75 15.59
CA HIS A 112 -9.40 19.96 14.44
C HIS A 112 -8.27 18.98 14.81
N ILE A 113 -7.75 19.00 16.04
CA ILE A 113 -6.62 18.14 16.44
C ILE A 113 -6.92 16.66 16.15
N LYS A 114 -8.11 16.18 16.49
CA LYS A 114 -8.50 14.79 16.24
C LYS A 114 -8.49 14.43 14.75
N ALA A 115 -8.99 15.33 13.89
CA ALA A 115 -8.96 15.14 12.44
C ALA A 115 -7.53 15.14 11.89
N LEU A 116 -6.66 16.02 12.40
CA LEU A 116 -5.26 16.08 12.00
C LEU A 116 -4.46 14.84 12.43
N VAL A 117 -4.72 14.31 13.63
CA VAL A 117 -4.13 13.04 14.10
C VAL A 117 -4.59 11.90 13.18
N ALA A 118 -5.90 11.76 12.94
CA ALA A 118 -6.42 10.72 12.05
C ALA A 118 -5.88 10.83 10.61
N LEU A 119 -5.69 12.05 10.10
CA LEU A 119 -5.10 12.28 8.78
C LEU A 119 -3.62 11.83 8.74
N ASN A 120 -2.85 12.13 9.79
CA ASN A 120 -1.47 11.67 9.90
C ASN A 120 -1.37 10.14 9.95
N GLU A 121 -2.26 9.49 10.71
CA GLU A 121 -2.34 8.03 10.75
C GLU A 121 -2.65 7.45 9.37
N LEU A 122 -3.65 8.00 8.67
CA LEU A 122 -3.99 7.58 7.30
C LEU A 122 -2.80 7.71 6.34
N PHE A 123 -2.06 8.82 6.39
CA PHE A 123 -0.88 9.00 5.55
C PHE A 123 0.21 7.97 5.85
N THR A 124 0.49 7.73 7.13
CA THR A 124 1.55 6.80 7.55
C THR A 124 1.21 5.35 7.16
N ILE A 125 -0.04 4.93 7.36
CA ILE A 125 -0.50 3.59 6.99
C ILE A 125 -0.49 3.44 5.46
N ALA A 126 -0.96 4.44 4.71
CA ALA A 126 -0.94 4.42 3.25
C ALA A 126 0.48 4.35 2.69
N GLU A 127 1.44 5.07 3.29
CA GLU A 127 2.85 5.00 2.93
C GLU A 127 3.41 3.59 3.16
N ALA A 128 3.12 2.97 4.30
CA ALA A 128 3.54 1.60 4.59
C ALA A 128 2.98 0.59 3.56
N TRP A 129 1.69 0.69 3.25
CA TRP A 129 1.03 -0.17 2.26
C TRP A 129 1.61 0.01 0.85
N ASN A 130 1.82 1.25 0.44
CA ASN A 130 2.39 1.57 -0.87
C ASN A 130 3.85 1.12 -1.00
N LYS A 131 4.65 1.26 0.07
CA LYS A 131 6.02 0.74 0.11
C LYS A 131 6.05 -0.77 -0.06
N ALA A 132 5.15 -1.51 0.60
CA ALA A 132 5.05 -2.96 0.44
C ALA A 132 4.68 -3.38 -0.99
N ASP A 133 3.86 -2.58 -1.69
CA ASP A 133 3.48 -2.82 -3.08
C ASP A 133 4.51 -2.31 -4.12
N ASN A 134 5.65 -1.77 -3.65
CA ASN A 134 6.64 -1.04 -4.46
C ASN A 134 5.98 0.02 -5.36
N PHE A 135 5.08 0.80 -4.76
CA PHE A 135 4.28 1.80 -5.45
C PHE A 135 4.54 3.19 -4.88
N VAL A 136 4.83 4.13 -5.77
CA VAL A 136 4.89 5.55 -5.47
C VAL A 136 4.01 6.25 -6.49
N PRO A 137 2.93 6.95 -6.07
CA PRO A 137 2.11 7.71 -7.00
C PRO A 137 2.93 8.81 -7.70
N ASP A 138 3.16 8.64 -9.01
CA ASP A 138 3.78 9.64 -9.89
C ASP A 138 2.68 10.37 -10.66
N PHE A 139 2.34 11.57 -10.19
CA PHE A 139 1.30 12.41 -10.80
C PHE A 139 1.75 13.08 -12.10
N SER A 140 3.02 13.00 -12.47
CA SER A 140 3.50 13.42 -13.78
C SER A 140 3.29 12.34 -14.85
N ASP A 141 3.15 11.07 -14.44
CA ASP A 141 2.85 9.96 -15.33
C ASP A 141 1.33 9.74 -15.49
N ALA A 142 0.86 10.12 -16.68
CA ALA A 142 -0.51 9.93 -17.16
C ALA A 142 -0.92 8.46 -17.37
N ASN A 143 0.05 7.56 -17.55
CA ASN A 143 -0.19 6.14 -17.78
C ASN A 143 -0.20 5.33 -16.48
N GLN A 144 0.32 5.90 -15.40
CA GLN A 144 0.28 5.27 -14.09
C GLN A 144 -1.12 5.41 -13.49
N TYR A 145 -1.89 4.33 -13.47
CA TYR A 145 -3.18 4.29 -12.79
C TYR A 145 -3.02 4.42 -11.28
N LYS A 146 -3.86 5.27 -10.67
CA LYS A 146 -3.87 5.54 -9.23
C LYS A 146 -5.29 5.36 -8.70
N TYR A 147 -5.45 4.44 -7.76
CA TYR A 147 -6.78 4.09 -7.21
C TYR A 147 -6.93 4.65 -5.80
N TYR A 148 -8.12 5.15 -5.47
CA TYR A 148 -8.40 5.68 -4.14
C TYR A 148 -9.81 5.28 -3.67
N PRO A 149 -10.01 5.15 -2.35
CA PRO A 149 -11.32 4.81 -1.82
C PRO A 149 -12.32 5.97 -1.97
N TRP A 150 -13.53 5.64 -2.40
CA TRP A 150 -14.66 6.58 -2.49
C TRP A 150 -15.67 6.27 -1.39
N PHE A 151 -16.13 7.33 -0.72
CA PHE A 151 -17.06 7.23 0.40
C PHE A 151 -18.36 7.98 0.11
N VAL A 152 -19.46 7.47 0.65
CA VAL A 152 -20.78 8.13 0.63
C VAL A 152 -21.29 8.30 2.04
N TYR A 153 -21.96 9.40 2.33
CA TYR A 153 -22.57 9.61 3.65
C TYR A 153 -23.81 8.72 3.77
N ASP A 154 -23.82 7.85 4.76
CA ASP A 154 -24.94 7.00 5.09
C ASP A 154 -25.64 7.51 6.36
N LYS A 155 -26.94 7.79 6.23
CA LYS A 155 -27.74 8.36 7.33
C LYS A 155 -27.95 7.36 8.47
N GLY A 156 -27.98 6.05 8.18
CA GLY A 156 -28.20 5.01 9.19
C GLY A 156 -27.02 4.83 10.14
N SER A 157 -25.80 4.88 9.60
CA SER A 157 -24.54 4.84 10.34
C SER A 157 -24.09 6.20 10.88
N ALA A 158 -24.80 7.28 10.50
CA ALA A 158 -24.43 8.67 10.82
C ALA A 158 -22.97 9.01 10.46
N GLY A 159 -22.50 8.47 9.34
CA GLY A 159 -21.12 8.64 8.90
C GLY A 159 -20.91 8.24 7.45
N PHE A 160 -19.69 8.47 6.98
CA PHE A 160 -19.23 8.01 5.68
C PHE A 160 -18.97 6.51 5.70
N VAL A 161 -19.54 5.81 4.73
CA VAL A 161 -19.29 4.39 4.47
C VAL A 161 -18.54 4.25 3.16
N PHE A 162 -17.67 3.24 3.08
CA PHE A 162 -17.00 2.91 1.83
C PHE A 162 -18.05 2.51 0.79
N ALA A 163 -18.01 3.17 -0.37
CA ALA A 163 -18.96 2.93 -1.45
C ALA A 163 -18.33 2.08 -2.56
N TYR A 164 -17.26 2.58 -3.17
CA TYR A 164 -16.53 1.94 -4.25
C TYR A 164 -15.15 2.58 -4.39
N THR A 165 -14.37 2.18 -5.38
CA THR A 165 -13.08 2.82 -5.71
C THR A 165 -13.17 3.61 -6.99
N ALA A 166 -12.55 4.77 -7.01
CA ALA A 166 -12.30 5.53 -8.24
C ALA A 166 -10.83 5.34 -8.66
N ALA A 167 -10.57 5.58 -9.95
CA ALA A 167 -9.23 5.58 -10.52
C ALA A 167 -9.02 6.90 -11.27
N THR A 168 -7.82 7.46 -11.17
CA THR A 168 -7.41 8.58 -12.01
C THR A 168 -6.15 8.19 -12.77
N ALA A 169 -6.26 8.19 -14.11
CA ALA A 169 -5.13 8.11 -15.02
C ALA A 169 -4.74 9.53 -15.47
N THR A 170 -5.72 10.38 -15.81
CA THR A 170 -5.51 11.73 -16.38
C THR A 170 -6.67 12.72 -16.17
N ALA A 171 -7.49 12.59 -15.13
CA ALA A 171 -8.60 13.53 -14.91
C ALA A 171 -8.20 14.66 -13.93
N ALA A 172 -8.10 15.88 -14.46
CA ALA A 172 -7.84 17.14 -13.77
C ALA A 172 -8.96 17.60 -12.78
N TYR A 173 -9.61 16.67 -12.08
CA TYR A 173 -10.49 16.95 -10.96
C TYR A 173 -9.76 16.61 -9.66
N ALA A 174 -9.01 17.60 -9.16
CA ALA A 174 -8.23 17.51 -7.92
C ALA A 174 -9.15 17.33 -6.69
N SER A 175 -9.64 16.12 -6.49
CA SER A 175 -10.53 15.76 -5.38
C SER A 175 -9.72 15.25 -4.19
N VAL A 176 -8.93 16.11 -3.53
CA VAL A 176 -8.25 15.93 -2.20
C VAL A 176 -7.36 14.67 -1.99
N GLY A 177 -7.41 13.65 -2.85
CA GLY A 177 -6.95 12.28 -2.64
C GLY A 177 -5.54 11.95 -3.14
N SER A 178 -4.76 12.94 -3.57
CA SER A 178 -3.44 12.72 -4.18
C SER A 178 -2.41 12.05 -3.26
N ARG A 179 -2.64 11.95 -1.95
CA ARG A 179 -1.72 11.29 -1.00
C ARG A 179 -2.17 9.90 -0.54
N LEU A 180 -3.43 9.54 -0.80
CA LEU A 180 -4.04 8.26 -0.37
C LEU A 180 -4.42 7.42 -1.60
N CYS A 181 -3.49 7.33 -2.55
CA CYS A 181 -3.61 6.55 -3.77
C CYS A 181 -2.86 5.23 -3.65
N PHE A 182 -3.37 4.18 -4.31
CA PHE A 182 -2.85 2.82 -4.27
C PHE A 182 -2.67 2.26 -5.67
N LYS A 183 -1.74 1.30 -5.80
CA LYS A 183 -1.35 0.65 -7.07
C LYS A 183 -2.53 -0.03 -7.77
N THR A 184 -3.42 -0.65 -7.00
CA THR A 184 -4.51 -1.47 -7.53
C THR A 184 -5.85 -1.05 -6.95
N ARG A 185 -6.90 -1.31 -7.73
CA ARG A 185 -8.29 -1.17 -7.29
C ARG A 185 -8.55 -1.93 -5.99
N ASN A 186 -8.08 -3.18 -5.90
CA ASN A 186 -8.32 -4.02 -4.74
C ASN A 186 -7.67 -3.45 -3.47
N ARG A 187 -6.44 -2.96 -3.57
CA ARG A 187 -5.74 -2.32 -2.43
C ARG A 187 -6.51 -1.11 -1.92
N ALA A 188 -7.04 -0.27 -2.82
CA ALA A 188 -7.88 0.86 -2.45
C ALA A 188 -9.21 0.45 -1.79
N ILE A 189 -9.83 -0.67 -2.21
CA ILE A 189 -11.03 -1.23 -1.55
C ILE A 189 -10.69 -1.67 -0.13
N GLN A 190 -9.62 -2.46 0.03
CA GLN A 190 -9.18 -2.96 1.33
C GLN A 190 -8.91 -1.81 2.29
N PHE A 191 -8.12 -0.82 1.85
CA PHE A 191 -7.77 0.34 2.67
C PHE A 191 -9.01 1.15 3.08
N GLY A 192 -9.90 1.43 2.11
CA GLY A 192 -11.11 2.20 2.36
C GLY A 192 -12.06 1.54 3.35
N LYS A 193 -12.22 0.22 3.28
CA LYS A 193 -13.04 -0.56 4.22
C LYS A 193 -12.40 -0.63 5.60
N GLN A 194 -11.10 -0.92 5.66
CA GLN A 194 -10.38 -1.16 6.90
C GLN A 194 -10.25 0.09 7.77
N PHE A 195 -10.05 1.25 7.13
CA PHE A 195 -9.80 2.51 7.84
C PHE A 195 -10.96 3.51 7.76
N VAL A 196 -12.19 3.05 7.49
CA VAL A 196 -13.39 3.91 7.41
C VAL A 196 -13.60 4.75 8.68
N GLY A 197 -13.21 4.23 9.84
CA GLY A 197 -13.25 4.97 11.11
C GLY A 197 -12.32 6.17 11.13
N LEU A 198 -11.09 6.04 10.61
CA LEU A 198 -10.15 7.16 10.49
C LEU A 198 -10.63 8.18 9.46
N TYR A 199 -11.16 7.72 8.32
CA TYR A 199 -11.77 8.61 7.32
C TYR A 199 -12.91 9.44 7.90
N ASN A 200 -13.79 8.83 8.72
CA ASN A 200 -14.85 9.57 9.39
C ASN A 200 -14.33 10.65 10.34
N GLN A 201 -13.24 10.39 11.06
CA GLN A 201 -12.62 11.40 11.93
C GLN A 201 -12.04 12.59 11.15
N VAL A 202 -11.67 12.39 9.88
CA VAL A 202 -11.19 13.44 8.99
C VAL A 202 -12.36 14.17 8.30
N PHE A 203 -13.37 13.45 7.84
CA PHE A 203 -14.45 14.01 7.02
C PHE A 203 -15.60 14.63 7.82
N LEU A 204 -15.71 14.30 9.10
CA LEU A 204 -16.74 14.85 9.97
C LEU A 204 -16.09 15.83 10.96
N LEU A 205 -16.63 17.04 11.02
CA LEU A 205 -16.33 17.95 12.11
C LEU A 205 -16.85 17.30 13.41
N ASN A 206 -15.97 17.11 14.40
CA ASN A 206 -16.43 16.77 15.73
C ASN A 206 -17.31 17.92 16.22
N LYS A 207 -18.55 17.60 16.61
CA LYS A 207 -19.43 18.54 17.32
C LYS A 207 -19.04 18.64 18.78
#